data_AF-A0A0S7Z9V6-F1
#
_entry.id   AF-A0A0S7Z9V6-F1
#
_cell.length_a   1.000
_cell.length_b   1.000
_cell.length_c   1.000
_cell.angle_alpha   90.00
_cell.angle_beta   90.00
_cell.angle_gamma   90.00
#
_symmetry.space_group_name_H-M   'P 1'
#
loop_
_entity.id
_entity.type
_entity.pdbx_description
1 polymer ?
#
loop_
_entity_poly.entity_id
_entity_poly.type
_entity_poly.pdbx_seq_one_letter_code
_entity_poly.pdbx_strand_id
1 'polypeptide(L)'
;EVFQAWETTKEIAAVLGSRIILFQCPASFQPLEENTINMKNFFRTIQRESFVFAWEPRGRWSEEQIESICKELDLIHTVDPFKSRPVYGKLRYYRLHGIGGYRYRYSEEDLKTLKSFIDEKIDTYVLFNNVYMYENALEFKKLS
;
A
#
# COMPACT_ATOMS: atom_id res chain seq x y z
N GLU A 1 -10.43 19.13 -6.09
CA GLU A 1 -10.17 17.85 -6.79
C GLU A 1 -9.95 16.69 -5.82
N VAL A 2 -8.88 16.69 -5.00
CA VAL A 2 -8.56 15.56 -4.10
C VAL A 2 -9.67 15.20 -3.11
N PHE A 3 -10.34 16.20 -2.51
CA PHE A 3 -11.48 15.93 -1.61
C PHE A 3 -12.69 15.29 -2.31
N GLN A 4 -12.97 15.67 -3.56
CA GLN A 4 -14.06 15.07 -4.33
C GLN A 4 -13.73 13.63 -4.73
N ALA A 5 -12.48 13.38 -5.13
CA ALA A 5 -11.98 12.03 -5.40
C ALA A 5 -12.07 11.15 -4.14
N TRP A 6 -11.75 11.72 -2.97
CA TRP A 6 -11.93 11.04 -1.69
C TRP A 6 -13.39 10.66 -1.41
N GLU A 7 -14.32 11.62 -1.45
CA GLU A 7 -15.74 11.33 -1.16
C GLU A 7 -16.30 10.25 -2.10
N THR A 8 -15.99 10.35 -3.40
CA THR A 8 -16.40 9.33 -4.39
C THR A 8 -15.78 7.96 -4.07
N THR A 9 -14.49 7.92 -3.75
CA THR A 9 -13.78 6.67 -3.42
C THR A 9 -14.36 6.04 -2.14
N LYS A 10 -14.67 6.86 -1.14
CA LYS A 10 -15.26 6.43 0.13
C LYS A 10 -16.64 5.79 -0.07
N GLU A 11 -17.51 6.43 -0.85
CA GLU A 11 -18.84 5.89 -1.18
C GLU A 11 -18.74 4.54 -1.90
N ILE A 12 -17.88 4.46 -2.93
CA ILE A 12 -17.65 3.20 -3.67
C ILE A 12 -17.09 2.12 -2.74
N ALA A 13 -16.10 2.46 -1.91
CA ALA A 13 -15.49 1.53 -0.97
C ALA A 13 -16.51 1.00 0.05
N ALA A 14 -17.43 1.85 0.53
CA ALA A 14 -18.49 1.44 1.44
C ALA A 14 -19.45 0.45 0.78
N VAL A 15 -19.90 0.73 -0.46
CA VAL A 15 -20.80 -0.16 -1.22
C VAL A 15 -20.15 -1.51 -1.50
N LEU A 16 -18.85 -1.54 -1.81
CA LEU A 16 -18.11 -2.76 -2.07
C LEU A 16 -17.68 -3.51 -0.79
N GLY A 17 -17.93 -2.96 0.40
CA GLY A 17 -17.45 -3.54 1.66
C GLY A 17 -15.92 -3.58 1.76
N SER A 18 -15.22 -2.65 1.09
CA SER A 18 -13.77 -2.59 1.08
C SER A 18 -13.22 -2.16 2.45
N ARG A 19 -12.24 -2.91 2.98
CA ARG A 19 -11.61 -2.59 4.28
C ARG A 19 -10.49 -1.55 4.16
N ILE A 20 -9.79 -1.50 3.02
CA ILE A 20 -8.57 -0.71 2.84
C ILE A 20 -8.77 0.31 1.71
N ILE A 21 -8.44 1.58 1.95
CA ILE A 21 -8.38 2.62 0.91
C ILE A 21 -6.92 3.01 0.69
N LEU A 22 -6.47 2.91 -0.56
CA LEU A 22 -5.10 3.21 -0.97
C LEU A 22 -4.96 4.66 -1.43
N PHE A 23 -4.01 5.36 -0.84
CA PHE A 23 -3.51 6.67 -1.25
C PHE A 23 -2.14 6.47 -1.88
N GLN A 24 -2.10 6.42 -3.20
CA GLN A 24 -0.85 6.30 -3.95
C GLN A 24 -0.37 7.68 -4.37
N CYS A 25 0.85 8.05 -3.99
CA CYS A 25 1.46 9.31 -4.40
C CYS A 25 2.34 9.10 -5.64
N PRO A 26 2.37 10.04 -6.60
CA PRO A 26 3.28 9.96 -7.74
C PRO A 26 4.73 10.17 -7.31
N ALA A 27 5.68 9.79 -8.17
CA ALA A 27 7.10 10.02 -7.92
C ALA A 27 7.48 11.50 -7.81
N SER A 28 6.66 12.42 -8.33
CA SER A 28 6.84 13.87 -8.15
C SER A 28 6.51 14.37 -6.74
N PHE A 29 5.79 13.59 -5.93
CA PHE A 29 5.44 13.95 -4.56
C PHE A 29 6.62 13.67 -3.61
N GLN A 30 7.55 14.62 -3.57
CA GLN A 30 8.81 14.56 -2.81
C GLN A 30 8.63 14.97 -1.35
N PRO A 31 9.57 14.63 -0.44
CA PRO A 31 9.55 15.00 0.98
C PRO A 31 9.84 16.49 1.23
N LEU A 32 9.06 17.36 0.60
CA LEU A 32 9.08 18.79 0.83
C LEU A 32 8.19 19.14 2.02
N GLU A 33 8.53 20.21 2.73
CA GLU A 33 7.74 20.69 3.87
C GLU A 33 6.28 20.95 3.47
N GLU A 34 6.07 21.64 2.35
CA GLU A 34 4.74 21.92 1.80
C GLU A 34 3.94 20.63 1.54
N ASN A 35 4.55 19.63 0.90
CA ASN A 35 3.90 18.34 0.64
C ASN A 35 3.51 17.63 1.93
N THR A 36 4.38 17.70 2.93
CA THR A 36 4.12 17.10 4.26
C THR A 36 2.96 17.81 4.96
N ILE A 37 2.92 19.15 4.93
CA ILE A 37 1.82 19.95 5.49
C ILE A 37 0.50 19.63 4.77
N ASN A 38 0.52 19.62 3.43
CA ASN A 38 -0.67 19.33 2.62
C ASN A 38 -1.24 17.95 2.91
N MET A 39 -0.37 16.93 3.01
CA MET A 39 -0.78 15.57 3.36
C MET A 39 -1.39 15.49 4.76
N LYS A 40 -0.76 16.10 5.77
CA LYS A 40 -1.29 16.13 7.14
C LYS A 40 -2.64 16.82 7.20
N ASN A 41 -2.79 17.97 6.54
CA ASN A 41 -4.04 18.70 6.50
C ASN A 41 -5.15 17.89 5.83
N PHE A 42 -4.85 17.24 4.71
CA PHE A 42 -5.79 16.35 4.03
C PHE A 42 -6.28 15.21 4.93
N PHE A 43 -5.36 14.43 5.51
CA PHE A 43 -5.74 13.27 6.35
C PHE A 43 -6.44 13.65 7.66
N ARG A 44 -6.17 14.84 8.20
CA ARG A 44 -6.89 15.35 9.38
C ARG A 44 -8.30 15.87 9.06
N THR A 45 -8.55 16.23 7.81
CA THR A 45 -9.83 16.79 7.36
C THR A 45 -10.83 15.68 7.01
N ILE A 46 -10.37 14.60 6.38
CA ILE A 46 -11.24 13.51 5.94
C ILE A 46 -11.67 12.60 7.09
N GLN A 47 -12.91 12.10 7.03
CA GLN A 47 -13.41 11.14 8.02
C GLN A 47 -12.99 9.72 7.65
N ARG A 48 -12.30 9.04 8.57
CA ARG A 48 -11.80 7.67 8.35
C ARG A 48 -12.87 6.58 8.41
N GLU A 49 -13.91 6.79 9.21
CA GLU A 49 -14.95 5.79 9.48
C GLU A 49 -14.33 4.44 9.90
N SER A 50 -14.72 3.33 9.27
CA SER A 50 -14.17 1.99 9.52
C SER A 50 -13.00 1.61 8.61
N PHE A 51 -12.56 2.50 7.71
CA PHE A 51 -11.55 2.19 6.72
C PHE A 51 -10.12 2.17 7.32
N VAL A 52 -9.28 1.32 6.75
CA VAL A 52 -7.84 1.37 6.94
C VAL A 52 -7.22 2.17 5.80
N PHE A 53 -6.56 3.28 6.12
CA PHE A 53 -5.86 4.08 5.12
C PHE A 53 -4.46 3.56 4.89
N ALA A 54 -4.14 3.35 3.63
CA ALA A 54 -2.89 2.78 3.17
C ALA A 54 -2.16 3.79 2.31
N TRP A 55 -0.90 4.08 2.62
CA TRP A 55 -0.10 5.04 1.87
C TRP A 55 1.01 4.33 1.10
N GLU A 56 1.07 4.56 -0.22
CA GLU A 56 2.16 4.10 -1.08
C GLU A 56 2.97 5.31 -1.56
N PRO A 57 4.08 5.65 -0.88
CA PRO A 57 4.98 6.69 -1.33
C PRO A 57 5.79 6.21 -2.55
N ARG A 58 5.88 7.06 -3.58
CA ARG A 58 6.77 6.85 -4.74
C ARG A 58 7.83 7.93 -4.92
N GLY A 59 7.78 8.99 -4.10
CA GLY A 59 8.84 9.99 -3.99
C GLY A 59 10.04 9.49 -3.18
N ARG A 60 11.08 10.31 -3.04
CA ARG A 60 12.32 9.95 -2.32
C ARG A 60 12.20 10.17 -0.81
N TRP A 61 11.18 9.59 -0.19
CA TRP A 61 10.97 9.65 1.27
C TRP A 61 11.91 8.67 1.98
N SER A 62 12.52 9.09 3.09
CA SER A 62 13.31 8.17 3.93
C SER A 62 12.39 7.24 4.74
N GLU A 63 12.92 6.11 5.22
CA GLU A 63 12.16 5.19 6.08
C GLU A 63 11.65 5.90 7.35
N GLU A 64 12.46 6.74 7.96
CA GLU A 64 12.13 7.50 9.18
C GLU A 64 11.00 8.51 8.92
N GLN A 65 11.03 9.18 7.77
CA GLN A 65 9.96 10.09 7.37
C GLN A 65 8.65 9.34 7.16
N ILE A 66 8.70 8.21 6.45
CA ILE A 66 7.52 7.37 6.18
C ILE A 66 6.93 6.86 7.50
N GLU A 67 7.77 6.32 8.39
CA GLU A 67 7.35 5.81 9.69
C GLU A 67 6.69 6.91 10.54
N SER A 68 7.34 8.08 10.63
CA SER A 68 6.83 9.23 11.38
C SER A 68 5.45 9.67 10.90
N ILE A 69 5.28 9.82 9.59
CA ILE A 69 4.01 10.19 8.95
C ILE A 69 2.95 9.12 9.19
N CYS A 70 3.28 7.85 8.95
CA CYS A 70 2.32 6.77 9.10
C CYS A 70 1.84 6.65 10.54
N LYS A 71 2.74 6.83 11.51
CA LYS A 71 2.41 6.82 12.94
C LYS A 71 1.54 8.01 13.33
N GLU A 72 1.89 9.22 12.89
CA GLU A 72 1.12 10.43 13.20
C GLU A 72 -0.29 10.39 12.63
N LEU A 73 -0.46 9.83 11.44
CA LEU A 73 -1.71 9.85 10.69
C LEU A 73 -2.47 8.51 10.71
N ASP A 74 -2.07 7.54 11.54
CA ASP A 74 -2.62 6.16 11.56
C ASP A 74 -2.71 5.53 10.15
N LEU A 75 -1.65 5.61 9.36
CA LEU A 75 -1.59 5.01 8.02
C LEU A 75 -0.85 3.68 8.08
N ILE A 76 -1.17 2.76 7.18
CA ILE A 76 -0.31 1.59 6.92
C ILE A 76 0.66 1.91 5.77
N HIS A 77 1.92 1.52 5.91
CA HIS A 77 2.90 1.64 4.83
C HIS A 77 2.67 0.52 3.81
N THR A 78 2.20 0.90 2.62
CA THR A 78 2.01 -0.01 1.49
C THR A 78 3.29 -0.10 0.68
N VAL A 79 3.78 -1.31 0.46
CA VAL A 79 5.07 -1.54 -0.20
C VAL A 79 4.99 -2.67 -1.21
N ASP A 80 5.95 -2.70 -2.12
CA ASP A 80 6.37 -3.93 -2.78
C ASP A 80 7.49 -4.55 -1.91
N PRO A 81 7.27 -5.71 -1.26
CA PRO A 81 8.23 -6.26 -0.30
C PRO A 81 9.55 -6.69 -0.95
N PHE A 82 9.60 -6.85 -2.28
CA PHE A 82 10.85 -7.09 -3.01
C PHE A 82 11.69 -5.82 -3.21
N LYS A 83 11.14 -4.63 -2.91
CA LYS A 83 11.81 -3.34 -3.08
C LYS A 83 12.12 -2.67 -1.74
N SER A 84 11.22 -2.77 -0.78
CA SER A 84 11.38 -2.17 0.54
C SER A 84 10.60 -2.94 1.59
N ARG A 85 11.06 -2.86 2.83
CA ARG A 85 10.34 -3.41 3.97
C ARG A 85 9.23 -2.44 4.43
N PRO A 86 8.09 -2.95 4.94
CA PRO A 86 7.11 -2.11 5.62
C PRO A 86 7.74 -1.55 6.92
N VAL A 87 7.50 -0.27 7.21
CA VAL A 87 8.08 0.41 8.39
C VAL A 87 7.05 0.69 9.48
N TYR A 88 5.76 0.78 9.12
CA TYR A 88 4.68 1.02 10.06
C TYR A 88 3.35 0.47 9.54
N GLY A 89 2.43 0.18 10.46
CA GLY A 89 1.04 -0.16 10.16
C GLY A 89 0.51 -1.31 11.00
N LYS A 90 -0.78 -1.25 11.31
CA LYS A 90 -1.52 -2.30 12.05
C LYS A 90 -1.73 -3.60 11.27
N LEU A 91 -1.54 -3.57 9.96
CA LEU A 91 -1.55 -4.71 9.06
C LEU A 91 -0.52 -4.49 7.95
N ARG A 92 -0.25 -5.50 7.12
CA ARG A 92 0.61 -5.38 5.93
C ARG A 92 -0.23 -5.34 4.67
N TYR A 93 0.12 -4.45 3.76
CA TYR A 93 -0.44 -4.43 2.42
C TYR A 93 0.69 -4.43 1.40
N TYR A 94 0.92 -5.60 0.79
CA TYR A 94 1.91 -5.81 -0.24
C TYR A 94 1.28 -5.61 -1.62
N ARG A 95 1.86 -4.72 -2.42
CA ARG A 95 1.43 -4.45 -3.81
C ARG A 95 2.58 -4.76 -4.76
N LEU A 96 2.47 -5.89 -5.44
CA LEU A 96 3.51 -6.47 -6.29
C LEU A 96 3.34 -6.01 -7.73
N HIS A 97 4.27 -5.22 -8.23
CA HIS A 97 4.21 -4.69 -9.61
C HIS A 97 5.08 -5.49 -10.60
N GLY A 98 5.62 -6.63 -10.17
CA GLY A 98 6.61 -7.41 -10.91
C GLY A 98 8.05 -6.96 -10.61
N ILE A 99 8.96 -7.94 -10.49
CA ILE A 99 10.39 -7.69 -10.27
C ILE A 99 10.97 -7.14 -11.57
N GLY A 100 11.45 -5.89 -11.55
CA GLY A 100 11.93 -5.20 -12.75
C GLY A 100 10.85 -4.71 -13.73
N GLY A 101 9.55 -4.99 -13.48
CA GLY A 101 8.44 -4.38 -14.22
C GLY A 101 7.17 -5.22 -14.36
N TYR A 102 6.10 -4.61 -14.86
CA TYR A 102 4.74 -5.18 -14.93
C TYR A 102 4.59 -6.46 -15.75
N ARG A 103 5.51 -6.72 -16.70
CA ARG A 103 5.50 -7.95 -17.51
C ARG A 103 6.21 -9.12 -16.85
N TYR A 104 6.78 -8.92 -15.66
CA TYR A 104 7.40 -10.00 -14.92
C TYR A 104 6.35 -11.02 -14.49
N ARG A 105 6.68 -12.31 -14.68
CA ARG A 105 5.91 -13.43 -14.14
C ARG A 105 6.72 -13.99 -12.98
N TYR A 106 6.10 -14.07 -11.81
CA TYR A 106 6.77 -14.59 -10.62
C TYR A 106 7.03 -16.08 -10.79
N SER A 107 8.25 -16.52 -10.46
CA SER A 107 8.61 -17.93 -10.39
C SER A 107 8.10 -18.57 -9.10
N GLU A 108 8.14 -19.89 -9.01
CA GLU A 108 7.82 -20.61 -7.77
C GLU A 108 8.76 -20.19 -6.63
N GLU A 109 10.05 -19.97 -6.92
CA GLU A 109 11.03 -19.48 -5.96
C GLU A 109 10.71 -18.07 -5.47
N ASP A 110 10.28 -17.17 -6.36
CA ASP A 110 9.86 -15.83 -5.95
C ASP A 110 8.63 -15.89 -5.05
N LEU A 111 7.65 -16.74 -5.38
CA LEU A 111 6.44 -16.88 -4.57
C LEU A 111 6.73 -17.50 -3.19
N LYS A 112 7.67 -18.44 -3.10
CA LYS A 112 8.18 -18.95 -1.80
C LYS A 112 8.89 -17.85 -1.01
N THR A 113 9.67 -17.00 -1.69
CA THR A 113 10.32 -15.84 -1.08
C THR A 113 9.29 -14.82 -0.60
N LEU A 114 8.22 -14.57 -1.36
CA LEU A 114 7.11 -13.72 -0.93
C LEU A 114 6.45 -14.27 0.35
N LYS A 115 6.27 -15.60 0.44
CA LYS A 115 5.71 -16.23 1.65
C LYS A 115 6.60 -16.00 2.86
N SER A 116 7.93 -16.02 2.70
CA SER A 116 8.85 -15.78 3.84
C SER A 116 8.84 -14.33 4.35
N PHE A 117 8.32 -13.38 3.57
CA PHE A 117 8.09 -12.00 4.02
C PHE A 117 6.81 -11.81 4.85
N ILE A 118 5.96 -12.83 4.94
CA ILE A 118 4.71 -12.78 5.70
C ILE A 118 5.00 -13.20 7.14
N ASP A 119 4.73 -12.29 8.09
CA ASP A 119 4.66 -12.61 9.50
C ASP A 119 3.25 -13.13 9.82
N GLU A 120 3.13 -14.39 10.21
CA GLU A 120 1.86 -15.04 10.55
C GLU A 120 1.12 -14.35 11.71
N LYS A 121 1.79 -13.53 12.51
CA LYS A 121 1.19 -12.77 13.60
C LYS A 121 0.51 -11.47 13.16
N ILE A 122 0.69 -11.07 11.90
CA ILE A 122 0.18 -9.80 11.35
C ILE A 122 -0.68 -10.07 10.13
N ASP A 123 -1.93 -9.60 10.16
CA ASP A 123 -2.81 -9.58 8.99
C ASP A 123 -2.06 -9.03 7.76
N THR A 124 -1.95 -9.82 6.71
CA THR A 124 -1.20 -9.44 5.49
C THR A 124 -2.06 -9.62 4.26
N TYR A 125 -2.27 -8.52 3.53
CA TYR A 125 -2.96 -8.46 2.25
C TYR A 125 -1.93 -8.43 1.13
N VAL A 126 -2.07 -9.30 0.15
CA VAL A 126 -1.15 -9.41 -0.99
C VAL A 126 -1.94 -9.17 -2.28
N LEU A 127 -1.58 -8.10 -2.99
CA LEU A 127 -2.14 -7.76 -4.30
C LEU A 127 -1.06 -7.88 -5.36
N PHE A 128 -1.25 -8.81 -6.29
CA PHE A 128 -0.51 -8.83 -7.54
C PHE A 128 -1.10 -7.79 -8.50
N ASN A 129 -0.25 -6.90 -9.00
CA ASN A 129 -0.60 -5.80 -9.89
C ASN A 129 0.30 -5.81 -11.14
N ASN A 130 0.66 -7.01 -11.61
CA ASN A 130 1.42 -7.26 -12.83
C ASN A 130 0.50 -7.91 -13.90
N VAL A 131 0.98 -8.08 -15.13
CA VAL A 131 0.19 -8.63 -16.25
C VAL A 131 -0.37 -10.03 -15.95
N TYR A 132 0.37 -10.86 -15.22
CA TYR A 132 -0.01 -12.23 -14.85
C TYR A 132 -0.62 -12.31 -13.44
N MET A 133 -1.26 -11.22 -12.97
CA MET A 133 -1.71 -11.09 -11.58
C MET A 133 -2.65 -12.21 -11.14
N TYR A 134 -3.52 -12.68 -12.02
CA TYR A 134 -4.50 -13.73 -11.70
C TYR A 134 -3.80 -15.07 -11.46
N GLU A 135 -2.93 -15.47 -12.39
CA GLU A 135 -2.17 -16.72 -12.30
C GLU A 135 -1.23 -16.71 -11.09
N ASN A 136 -0.48 -15.61 -10.89
CA ASN A 136 0.43 -15.48 -9.76
C ASN A 136 -0.33 -15.52 -8.42
N ALA A 137 -1.49 -14.88 -8.32
CA ALA A 137 -2.32 -14.93 -7.11
C ALA A 137 -2.83 -16.35 -6.82
N LEU A 138 -3.24 -17.09 -7.86
CA LEU A 138 -3.66 -18.49 -7.70
C LEU A 138 -2.50 -19.41 -7.31
N GLU A 139 -1.34 -19.25 -7.93
CA GLU A 139 -0.12 -20.00 -7.60
C GLU A 139 0.31 -19.71 -6.16
N PHE A 140 0.31 -18.44 -5.74
CA PHE A 140 0.64 -18.04 -4.36
C PHE A 140 -0.35 -18.60 -3.34
N LYS A 141 -1.65 -18.58 -3.66
CA LYS A 141 -2.69 -19.16 -2.79
C LYS A 141 -2.51 -20.66 -2.56
N LYS A 142 -1.95 -21.41 -3.52
CA LYS A 142 -1.65 -22.84 -3.36
C LYS A 142 -0.46 -23.08 -2.42
N LEU A 143 0.42 -22.09 -2.27
CA LEU A 143 1.54 -22.15 -1.33
C LEU A 143 1.15 -21.74 0.09
N SER A 144 0.02 -21.03 0.25
CA SER A 144 -0.40 -20.38 1.49
C SER A 144 -0.87 -21.40 2.52
#